data_AF-A0A3B9N5C7-F1
#
_entry.id   AF-A0A3B9N5C7-F1
#
_cell.length_a   1.000
_cell.length_b   1.000
_cell.length_c   1.000
_cell.angle_alpha   90.00
_cell.angle_beta   90.00
_cell.angle_gamma   90.00
#
_symmetry.space_group_name_H-M   'P 1'
#
loop_
_entity.id
_entity.type
_entity.pdbx_description
1 polymer ?
#
loop_
_entity_poly.entity_id
_entity_poly.type
_entity_poly.pdbx_seq_one_letter_code
_entity_poly.pdbx_strand_id
1 'polypeptide(L)'
;MKKIRRELLMPYLKFDKPEGTSSNKGSCSAFVNYLLKEDKEQKLDKEYFFNHDNDMIDSLTVVKSIDTNRQGIKKNEAKFYTGSINFSEEELIFIQNDFKKIKGYSVKIFEQYAKNFNKDLSIQDINWFAKVESKRHYKGNDEKVNLGLARQGDQKPGINTHIHFIVGRKSADGSKKLSPVTNHINTSKGAVKGGFNRDQFKKDVESIFDDLFKYNRGYFEKYEYLNQASKKNEEYEGIKIKSESNRIRYDKLNETEKRNKLSKFIDHLNERFELENKSMLDKGQILKYAEESNYNGAVYKSLVNLNFKIYSGDKIPDDKNSFVLEYSKYLNLPYNQLPVSLKREKIERYAHMINRRLPGEMKKIDLEKILDDEYKRNYSGKSFKILNAINSALKKSDMDEVKSLLERIGNRSEYYDQIKIQKQQTEEKENKSNMLTETLDAILNAPSIQEIVSYDPAEKENQFIDDKEEIKKKRKKRRKRKGPKY
;
A
#
# COMPACT_ATOMS: atom_id res chain seq x y z
N MET A 1 -1.32 27.38 31.24
CA MET A 1 -1.22 27.16 29.78
C MET A 1 -1.14 25.66 29.50
N LYS A 2 -2.22 25.04 29.03
CA LYS A 2 -2.23 23.61 28.65
C LYS A 2 -1.49 23.46 27.33
N LYS A 3 -0.20 23.06 27.39
CA LYS A 3 0.56 22.60 26.23
C LYS A 3 -0.28 21.54 25.51
N ILE A 4 -0.44 21.62 24.18
CA ILE A 4 -1.14 20.59 23.41
C ILE A 4 -0.70 19.22 23.90
N ARG A 5 -1.65 18.40 24.36
CA ARG A 5 -1.32 17.05 24.79
C ARG A 5 -0.72 16.32 23.60
N ARG A 6 0.48 15.76 23.81
CA ARG A 6 1.23 14.97 22.80
C ARG A 6 0.42 13.81 22.22
N GLU A 7 -0.72 13.50 22.82
CA GLU A 7 -1.70 12.48 22.45
C GLU A 7 -2.43 12.76 21.13
N LEU A 8 -2.40 13.99 20.60
CA LEU A 8 -3.02 14.34 19.32
C LEU A 8 -2.16 14.02 18.09
N LEU A 9 -0.84 13.92 18.27
CA LEU A 9 0.08 13.48 17.22
C LEU A 9 0.01 11.96 17.18
N MET A 10 -0.37 11.33 16.08
CA MET A 10 -0.38 9.86 15.94
C MET A 10 -0.17 9.50 14.46
N PRO A 11 0.74 8.56 14.08
CA PRO A 11 1.60 7.89 15.02
C PRO A 11 2.64 8.89 15.48
N TYR A 12 2.97 8.84 16.76
CA TYR A 12 4.02 9.70 17.29
C TYR A 12 5.03 8.90 18.09
N LEU A 13 6.28 9.23 17.80
CA LEU A 13 7.41 8.79 18.58
C LEU A 13 7.68 9.80 19.68
N LYS A 14 7.87 9.28 20.89
CA LYS A 14 8.23 10.07 22.07
C LYS A 14 9.37 9.42 22.82
N PHE A 15 10.44 10.17 23.01
CA PHE A 15 11.47 9.84 24.01
C PHE A 15 10.98 10.15 25.42
N ASP A 16 11.28 9.26 26.35
CA ASP A 16 10.96 9.44 27.75
C ASP A 16 11.89 10.45 28.41
N LYS A 17 11.40 11.07 29.47
CA LYS A 17 12.24 11.85 30.37
C LYS A 17 12.77 10.90 31.44
N PRO A 18 14.10 10.82 31.65
CA PRO A 18 14.65 10.00 32.71
C PRO A 18 14.37 10.64 34.07
N GLU A 19 13.31 10.21 34.74
CA GLU A 19 12.91 10.65 36.10
C GLU A 19 12.63 9.44 37.00
N GLY A 20 13.05 9.52 38.27
CA GLY A 20 12.86 8.45 39.27
C GLY A 20 13.56 7.12 38.94
N THR A 21 12.81 6.02 39.04
CA THR A 21 13.26 4.63 38.77
C THR A 21 13.65 4.37 37.30
N SER A 22 13.42 5.33 36.40
CA SER A 22 13.78 5.28 34.98
C SER A 22 15.07 6.05 34.65
N SER A 23 16.01 6.10 35.59
CA SER A 23 17.34 6.72 35.38
C SER A 23 18.06 6.02 34.23
N ASN A 24 18.49 6.79 33.24
CA ASN A 24 19.22 6.27 32.10
C ASN A 24 20.75 6.32 32.27
N LYS A 25 21.25 6.60 33.48
CA LYS A 25 22.68 6.71 33.80
C LYS A 25 23.29 5.38 34.28
N GLY A 26 22.44 4.43 34.67
CA GLY A 26 22.81 3.12 35.19
C GLY A 26 22.54 1.98 34.21
N SER A 27 22.18 0.81 34.75
CA SER A 27 21.73 -0.35 33.99
C SER A 27 20.33 -0.12 33.41
N CYS A 28 20.05 -0.69 32.24
CA CYS A 28 18.70 -0.69 31.66
C CYS A 28 17.76 -1.75 32.24
N SER A 29 18.24 -2.64 33.11
CA SER A 29 17.47 -3.77 33.64
C SER A 29 16.16 -3.37 34.33
N ALA A 30 16.12 -2.23 35.03
CA ALA A 30 14.87 -1.72 35.61
C ALA A 30 13.79 -1.43 34.54
N PHE A 31 14.17 -0.83 33.42
CA PHE A 31 13.27 -0.56 32.30
C PHE A 31 12.86 -1.85 31.58
N VAL A 32 13.82 -2.74 31.31
CA VAL A 32 13.54 -4.03 30.65
C VAL A 32 12.58 -4.86 31.49
N ASN A 33 12.80 -4.96 32.80
CA ASN A 33 11.91 -5.68 33.73
C ASN A 33 10.51 -5.08 33.80
N TYR A 34 10.38 -3.75 33.73
CA TYR A 34 9.08 -3.09 33.69
C TYR A 34 8.24 -3.51 32.47
N LEU A 35 8.88 -3.72 31.30
CA LEU A 35 8.19 -4.15 30.08
C LEU A 35 7.77 -5.63 30.11
N LEU A 36 8.23 -6.43 31.07
CA LEU A 36 7.84 -7.84 31.23
C LEU A 36 6.52 -8.03 32.01
N LYS A 37 5.85 -6.94 32.39
CA LYS A 37 4.60 -6.99 33.17
C LYS A 37 3.46 -7.72 32.44
N GLU A 38 3.32 -7.56 31.12
CA GLU A 38 2.28 -8.23 30.32
C GLU A 38 2.57 -9.73 30.13
N ASP A 39 3.84 -10.12 30.13
CA ASP A 39 4.29 -11.51 29.93
C ASP A 39 3.76 -12.46 31.01
N LYS A 40 3.56 -11.94 32.24
CA LYS A 40 3.03 -12.72 33.37
C LYS A 40 1.61 -13.24 33.10
N GLU A 41 0.83 -12.50 32.32
CA GLU A 41 -0.54 -12.84 31.96
C GLU A 41 -0.60 -13.68 30.68
N GLN A 42 0.31 -13.43 29.73
CA GLN A 42 0.30 -14.07 28.39
C GLN A 42 1.00 -15.43 28.33
N LYS A 43 1.91 -15.75 29.29
CA LYS A 43 2.65 -17.02 29.40
C LYS A 43 3.30 -17.49 28.08
N LEU A 44 2.60 -18.32 27.30
CA LEU A 44 3.08 -18.90 26.03
C LEU A 44 2.94 -17.92 24.86
N ASP A 45 1.95 -17.02 24.90
CA ASP A 45 1.68 -16.03 23.85
C ASP A 45 2.37 -14.69 24.13
N LYS A 46 3.44 -14.70 24.94
CA LYS A 46 4.15 -13.47 25.30
C LYS A 46 4.87 -12.89 24.09
N GLU A 47 4.82 -11.58 23.95
CA GLU A 47 5.65 -10.89 22.96
C GLU A 47 7.11 -10.83 23.39
N TYR A 48 8.04 -11.14 22.49
CA TYR A 48 9.47 -10.98 22.73
C TYR A 48 9.94 -9.57 22.38
N PHE A 49 11.15 -9.22 22.83
CA PHE A 49 11.80 -8.05 22.27
C PHE A 49 12.19 -8.32 20.81
N PHE A 50 12.26 -7.27 20.02
CA PHE A 50 12.67 -7.33 18.63
C PHE A 50 13.60 -6.17 18.28
N ASN A 51 14.36 -6.36 17.22
CA ASN A 51 15.10 -5.31 16.53
C ASN A 51 14.93 -5.49 15.00
N HIS A 52 15.91 -5.07 14.22
CA HIS A 52 15.87 -5.19 12.76
C HIS A 52 16.30 -6.55 12.22
N ASP A 53 17.03 -7.34 13.02
CA ASP A 53 17.56 -8.65 12.60
C ASP A 53 16.77 -9.82 13.18
N ASN A 54 16.20 -9.66 14.39
CA ASN A 54 15.53 -10.73 15.12
C ASN A 54 14.32 -10.20 15.89
N ASP A 55 13.21 -10.96 15.89
CA ASP A 55 11.96 -10.66 16.59
C ASP A 55 11.66 -11.54 17.81
N MET A 56 12.60 -12.41 18.19
CA MET A 56 12.55 -13.30 19.34
C MET A 56 13.76 -13.10 20.27
N ILE A 57 13.89 -11.89 20.81
CA ILE A 57 15.01 -11.50 21.69
C ILE A 57 14.55 -11.54 23.15
N ASP A 58 15.29 -12.25 23.99
CA ASP A 58 15.01 -12.32 25.43
C ASP A 58 15.53 -11.09 26.19
N SER A 59 14.97 -10.86 27.38
CA SER A 59 15.30 -9.70 28.21
C SER A 59 16.76 -9.67 28.67
N LEU A 60 17.40 -10.81 28.92
CA LEU A 60 18.80 -10.87 29.35
C LEU A 60 19.72 -10.44 28.21
N THR A 61 19.41 -10.85 26.98
CA THR A 61 20.13 -10.41 25.78
C THR A 61 20.03 -8.90 25.58
N VAL A 62 18.84 -8.31 25.76
CA VAL A 62 18.66 -6.84 25.70
C VAL A 62 19.50 -6.13 26.75
N VAL A 63 19.44 -6.58 28.02
CA VAL A 63 20.20 -5.98 29.12
C VAL A 63 21.69 -6.07 28.85
N LYS A 64 22.18 -7.25 28.48
CA LYS A 64 23.60 -7.50 28.19
C LYS A 64 24.08 -6.62 27.03
N SER A 65 23.32 -6.50 25.95
CA SER A 65 23.70 -5.69 24.79
C SER A 65 23.83 -4.21 25.16
N ILE A 66 22.83 -3.64 25.84
CA ILE A 66 22.81 -2.21 26.18
C ILE A 66 23.85 -1.88 27.26
N ASP A 67 23.97 -2.71 28.31
CA ASP A 67 24.83 -2.41 29.43
C ASP A 67 26.31 -2.63 29.14
N THR A 68 26.67 -3.49 28.17
CA THR A 68 28.07 -3.66 27.74
C THR A 68 28.50 -2.58 26.75
N ASN A 69 27.57 -2.00 25.97
CA ASN A 69 27.83 -0.94 24.98
C ASN A 69 27.99 0.47 25.59
N ARG A 70 28.70 0.60 26.74
CA ARG A 70 28.82 1.89 27.47
C ARG A 70 30.24 2.36 27.77
N GLN A 71 31.26 1.69 27.21
CA GLN A 71 32.66 2.06 27.41
C GLN A 71 32.93 3.52 26.99
N GLY A 72 33.64 4.29 27.82
CA GLY A 72 33.96 5.70 27.56
C GLY A 72 32.80 6.70 27.79
N ILE A 73 31.68 6.24 28.36
CA ILE A 73 30.60 7.13 28.82
C ILE A 73 30.80 7.43 30.31
N LYS A 74 30.82 8.72 30.70
CA LYS A 74 30.98 9.13 32.11
C LYS A 74 29.79 8.69 32.98
N LYS A 75 30.02 8.46 34.28
CA LYS A 75 29.02 7.94 35.24
C LYS A 75 27.70 8.74 35.29
N ASN A 76 27.82 10.05 35.14
CA ASN A 76 26.73 11.03 35.23
C ASN A 76 26.01 11.30 33.90
N GLU A 77 26.46 10.70 32.80
CA GLU A 77 25.81 10.87 31.51
C GLU A 77 24.88 9.69 31.17
N ALA A 78 23.88 9.94 30.31
CA ALA A 78 22.99 8.91 29.79
C ALA A 78 23.77 7.76 29.13
N LYS A 79 23.34 6.53 29.35
CA LYS A 79 23.87 5.28 28.75
C LYS A 79 22.98 4.77 27.64
N PHE A 80 21.67 5.00 27.78
CA PHE A 80 20.64 4.63 26.82
C PHE A 80 19.54 5.70 26.80
N TYR A 81 18.63 5.58 25.86
CA TYR A 81 17.41 6.36 25.76
C TYR A 81 16.23 5.41 25.58
N THR A 82 15.11 5.73 26.20
CA THR A 82 13.88 4.96 26.06
C THR A 82 12.79 5.82 25.44
N GLY A 83 11.76 5.19 24.94
CA GLY A 83 10.60 5.89 24.45
C GLY A 83 9.48 4.95 24.05
N SER A 84 8.51 5.54 23.35
CA SER A 84 7.38 4.82 22.79
C SER A 84 7.06 5.27 21.38
N ILE A 85 6.57 4.34 20.57
CA ILE A 85 5.85 4.60 19.32
C ILE A 85 4.38 4.35 19.62
N ASN A 86 3.58 5.37 19.40
CA ASN A 86 2.17 5.39 19.76
C ASN A 86 1.36 5.53 18.48
N PHE A 87 0.25 4.81 18.40
CA PHE A 87 -0.69 4.89 17.27
C PHE A 87 -2.04 5.40 17.78
N SER A 88 -2.80 6.04 16.90
CA SER A 88 -4.21 6.27 17.15
C SER A 88 -4.99 4.97 16.98
N GLU A 89 -6.16 4.90 17.61
CA GLU A 89 -7.05 3.75 17.43
C GLU A 89 -7.46 3.58 15.95
N GLU A 90 -7.65 4.69 15.22
CA GLU A 90 -7.95 4.65 13.77
C GLU A 90 -6.80 4.06 12.96
N GLU A 91 -5.56 4.45 13.24
CA GLU A 91 -4.38 3.90 12.57
C GLU A 91 -4.20 2.41 12.85
N LEU A 92 -4.42 2.00 14.11
CA LEU A 92 -4.42 0.58 14.48
C LEU A 92 -5.51 -0.17 13.72
N ILE A 93 -6.74 0.34 13.67
CA ILE A 93 -7.83 -0.26 12.88
C ILE A 93 -7.44 -0.32 11.40
N PHE A 94 -6.86 0.74 10.85
CA PHE A 94 -6.47 0.83 9.43
C PHE A 94 -5.44 -0.24 9.05
N ILE A 95 -4.43 -0.46 9.91
CA ILE A 95 -3.43 -1.52 9.72
C ILE A 95 -3.88 -2.88 10.27
N GLN A 96 -5.11 -2.98 10.80
CA GLN A 96 -5.74 -4.16 11.40
C GLN A 96 -5.05 -4.66 12.67
N ASN A 97 -4.40 -3.77 13.41
CA ASN A 97 -3.65 -4.06 14.62
C ASN A 97 -2.62 -5.18 14.43
N ASP A 98 -2.09 -5.28 13.21
CA ASP A 98 -1.18 -6.34 12.77
C ASP A 98 0.22 -6.11 13.34
N PHE A 99 0.65 -6.99 14.25
CA PHE A 99 1.93 -6.86 14.94
C PHE A 99 3.12 -6.94 13.99
N LYS A 100 3.02 -7.68 12.87
CA LYS A 100 4.08 -7.75 11.87
C LYS A 100 4.24 -6.41 11.16
N LYS A 101 3.13 -5.73 10.81
CA LYS A 101 3.17 -4.36 10.26
C LYS A 101 3.72 -3.36 11.27
N ILE A 102 3.31 -3.47 12.54
CA ILE A 102 3.77 -2.59 13.63
C ILE A 102 5.27 -2.74 13.86
N LYS A 103 5.79 -3.97 13.92
CA LYS A 103 7.23 -4.27 14.01
C LYS A 103 7.98 -3.76 12.78
N GLY A 104 7.48 -4.03 11.57
CA GLY A 104 8.07 -3.56 10.32
C GLY A 104 8.14 -2.04 10.21
N TYR A 105 7.09 -1.33 10.64
CA TYR A 105 7.10 0.13 10.73
C TYR A 105 8.15 0.65 11.72
N SER A 106 8.34 -0.04 12.86
CA SER A 106 9.39 0.30 13.83
C SER A 106 10.79 0.18 13.24
N VAL A 107 11.04 -0.84 12.42
CA VAL A 107 12.31 -0.99 11.70
C VAL A 107 12.55 0.23 10.81
N LYS A 108 11.55 0.69 10.05
CA LYS A 108 11.65 1.90 9.23
C LYS A 108 11.89 3.18 10.04
N ILE A 109 11.29 3.28 11.22
CA ILE A 109 11.58 4.37 12.16
C ILE A 109 13.07 4.37 12.56
N PHE A 110 13.63 3.20 12.89
CA PHE A 110 15.03 3.11 13.33
C PHE A 110 16.04 3.24 12.18
N GLU A 111 15.66 2.88 10.94
CA GLU A 111 16.43 3.27 9.74
C GLU A 111 16.53 4.79 9.63
N GLN A 112 15.41 5.49 9.81
CA GLN A 112 15.39 6.95 9.78
C GLN A 112 16.10 7.58 10.99
N TYR A 113 16.02 6.94 12.16
CA TYR A 113 16.75 7.35 13.36
C TYR A 113 18.26 7.39 13.11
N ALA A 114 18.80 6.38 12.43
CA ALA A 114 20.21 6.33 12.06
C ALA A 114 20.59 7.49 11.12
N LYS A 115 19.82 7.68 10.04
CA LYS A 115 20.07 8.71 9.03
C LYS A 115 20.04 10.12 9.62
N ASN A 116 19.13 10.38 10.56
CA ASN A 116 18.95 11.70 11.17
C ASN A 116 20.17 12.18 11.98
N PHE A 117 21.17 11.31 12.23
CA PHE A 117 22.41 11.75 12.84
C PHE A 117 23.37 12.49 11.90
N ASN A 118 23.20 12.35 10.58
CA ASN A 118 24.11 12.88 9.56
C ASN A 118 25.57 12.47 9.81
N LYS A 119 25.79 11.17 10.04
CA LYS A 119 27.09 10.55 10.35
C LYS A 119 27.35 9.27 9.55
N ASP A 120 26.70 9.15 8.39
CA ASP A 120 26.71 7.97 7.50
C ASP A 120 26.42 6.68 8.26
N LEU A 121 25.32 6.70 9.01
CA LEU A 121 24.86 5.57 9.81
C LEU A 121 23.72 4.85 9.12
N SER A 122 23.73 3.54 9.24
CA SER A 122 22.65 2.63 8.88
C SER A 122 21.98 2.10 10.15
N ILE A 123 20.88 1.36 9.97
CA ILE A 123 20.21 0.70 11.11
C ILE A 123 21.12 -0.30 11.84
N GLN A 124 22.07 -0.90 11.14
CA GLN A 124 23.06 -1.85 11.69
C GLN A 124 23.97 -1.18 12.73
N ASP A 125 24.17 0.13 12.61
CA ASP A 125 24.97 0.90 13.57
C ASP A 125 24.19 1.25 14.85
N ILE A 126 22.89 0.99 14.90
CA ILE A 126 22.03 1.39 16.02
C ILE A 126 21.77 0.18 16.92
N ASN A 127 22.27 0.25 18.16
CA ASN A 127 21.95 -0.74 19.18
C ASN A 127 20.56 -0.43 19.79
N TRP A 128 19.49 -0.94 19.18
CA TRP A 128 18.12 -0.73 19.63
C TRP A 128 17.36 -2.03 19.82
N PHE A 129 16.38 -1.99 20.73
CA PHE A 129 15.41 -3.05 20.95
C PHE A 129 14.04 -2.43 21.22
N ALA A 130 12.99 -3.14 20.86
CA ALA A 130 11.63 -2.72 21.13
C ALA A 130 10.75 -3.90 21.53
N LYS A 131 9.61 -3.62 22.15
CA LYS A 131 8.60 -4.61 22.53
C LYS A 131 7.21 -4.03 22.29
N VAL A 132 6.33 -4.85 21.75
CA VAL A 132 4.92 -4.51 21.53
C VAL A 132 4.16 -4.74 22.84
N GLU A 133 3.39 -3.75 23.28
CA GLU A 133 2.44 -3.85 24.40
C GLU A 133 1.02 -3.61 23.89
N SER A 134 0.05 -4.36 24.41
CA SER A 134 -1.35 -4.34 23.97
C SER A 134 -2.27 -3.55 24.90
N LYS A 135 -1.85 -3.32 26.15
CA LYS A 135 -2.66 -2.67 27.18
C LYS A 135 -2.08 -1.33 27.59
N ARG A 136 -2.96 -0.32 27.72
CA ARG A 136 -2.63 0.95 28.39
C ARG A 136 -3.50 1.11 29.61
N HIS A 137 -2.97 1.78 30.62
CA HIS A 137 -3.70 2.07 31.85
C HIS A 137 -3.78 3.59 32.06
N TYR A 138 -4.85 4.03 32.71
CA TYR A 138 -5.05 5.43 33.07
C TYR A 138 -4.02 5.88 34.10
N LYS A 139 -3.39 7.02 33.84
CA LYS A 139 -2.48 7.68 34.78
C LYS A 139 -3.26 8.63 35.68
N GLY A 140 -2.75 8.91 36.88
CA GLY A 140 -3.41 9.80 37.83
C GLY A 140 -3.68 11.22 37.32
N ASN A 141 -2.95 11.67 36.29
CA ASN A 141 -3.14 12.96 35.64
C ASN A 141 -3.95 12.91 34.34
N ASP A 142 -4.46 11.73 33.94
CA ASP A 142 -5.31 11.60 32.77
C ASP A 142 -6.64 12.33 33.00
N GLU A 143 -7.17 12.98 31.97
CA GLU A 143 -8.39 13.79 32.08
C GLU A 143 -9.59 13.01 32.60
N LYS A 144 -9.81 11.78 32.11
CA LYS A 144 -10.89 10.92 32.60
C LYS A 144 -10.74 10.57 34.08
N VAL A 145 -9.51 10.50 34.60
CA VAL A 145 -9.26 10.30 36.04
C VAL A 145 -9.57 11.57 36.81
N ASN A 146 -9.10 12.72 36.32
CA ASN A 146 -9.38 14.02 36.94
C ASN A 146 -10.88 14.36 36.94
N LEU A 147 -11.64 13.91 35.95
CA LEU A 147 -13.08 14.08 35.84
C LEU A 147 -13.88 12.99 36.61
N GLY A 148 -13.21 12.05 37.27
CA GLY A 148 -13.85 10.95 38.01
C GLY A 148 -14.52 9.89 37.12
N LEU A 149 -14.30 9.91 35.81
CA LEU A 149 -14.86 8.99 34.82
C LEU A 149 -14.04 7.68 34.68
N ALA A 150 -12.85 7.63 35.27
CA ALA A 150 -11.99 6.45 35.35
C ALA A 150 -11.13 6.51 36.62
N ARG A 151 -10.59 5.39 37.09
CA ARG A 151 -9.63 5.37 38.20
C ARG A 151 -8.20 5.24 37.68
N GLN A 152 -7.25 5.76 38.44
CA GLN A 152 -5.85 5.51 38.15
C GLN A 152 -5.57 4.00 38.18
N GLY A 153 -4.88 3.51 37.17
CA GLY A 153 -4.59 2.09 37.03
C GLY A 153 -5.67 1.30 36.29
N ASP A 154 -6.84 1.88 36.00
CA ASP A 154 -7.84 1.23 35.15
C ASP A 154 -7.29 1.06 33.74
N GLN A 155 -7.57 -0.08 33.10
CA GLN A 155 -7.21 -0.30 31.71
C GLN A 155 -8.00 0.65 30.80
N LYS A 156 -7.32 1.28 29.83
CA LYS A 156 -7.96 2.09 28.81
C LYS A 156 -8.78 1.17 27.88
N PRO A 157 -10.03 1.53 27.57
CA PRO A 157 -10.85 0.78 26.63
C PRO A 157 -10.30 0.90 25.20
N GLY A 158 -10.74 0.01 24.31
CA GLY A 158 -10.37 0.03 22.88
C GLY A 158 -9.02 -0.61 22.57
N ILE A 159 -8.59 -0.47 21.31
CA ILE A 159 -7.30 -1.02 20.86
C ILE A 159 -6.19 -0.08 21.30
N ASN A 160 -5.29 -0.57 22.14
CA ASN A 160 -4.24 0.23 22.77
C ASN A 160 -2.82 -0.23 22.43
N THR A 161 -2.65 -0.96 21.32
CA THR A 161 -1.35 -1.47 20.89
C THR A 161 -0.37 -0.33 20.67
N HIS A 162 0.82 -0.50 21.24
CA HIS A 162 1.90 0.46 21.13
C HIS A 162 3.23 -0.23 21.34
N ILE A 163 4.31 0.49 21.08
CA ILE A 163 5.66 -0.05 21.21
C ILE A 163 6.40 0.74 22.27
N HIS A 164 7.10 0.04 23.13
CA HIS A 164 8.17 0.60 23.95
C HIS A 164 9.52 0.25 23.33
N PHE A 165 10.44 1.20 23.30
CA PHE A 165 11.78 0.98 22.76
C PHE A 165 12.87 1.46 23.72
N ILE A 166 14.05 0.89 23.55
CA ILE A 166 15.31 1.29 24.16
C ILE A 166 16.40 1.35 23.08
N VAL A 167 17.25 2.37 23.16
CA VAL A 167 18.39 2.55 22.26
C VAL A 167 19.64 2.93 23.05
N GLY A 168 20.75 2.25 22.78
CA GLY A 168 22.04 2.56 23.36
C GLY A 168 22.52 3.95 22.93
N ARG A 169 23.31 4.60 23.78
CA ARG A 169 23.90 5.91 23.42
C ARG A 169 25.07 5.79 22.46
N LYS A 170 25.64 4.60 22.26
CA LYS A 170 26.72 4.42 21.29
C LYS A 170 26.22 3.65 20.08
N SER A 171 26.95 3.76 18.98
CA SER A 171 26.79 2.84 17.86
C SER A 171 27.05 1.39 18.31
N ALA A 172 26.56 0.42 17.54
CA ALA A 172 26.68 -1.00 17.85
C ALA A 172 28.15 -1.44 18.08
N ASP A 173 29.08 -0.93 17.26
CA ASP A 173 30.52 -1.12 17.38
C ASP A 173 31.18 -0.36 18.56
N GLY A 174 30.44 0.54 19.22
CA GLY A 174 30.94 1.39 20.28
C GLY A 174 31.86 2.53 19.81
N SER A 175 31.90 2.90 18.53
CA SER A 175 32.80 3.98 18.07
C SER A 175 32.20 5.38 18.23
N LYS A 176 30.90 5.57 17.96
CA LYS A 176 30.24 6.87 17.88
C LYS A 176 29.26 7.08 19.04
N LYS A 177 29.19 8.31 19.57
CA LYS A 177 28.12 8.73 20.51
C LYS A 177 26.91 9.27 19.73
N LEU A 178 25.75 8.66 19.97
CA LEU A 178 24.46 8.89 19.32
C LEU A 178 23.44 9.35 20.38
N SER A 179 23.25 10.66 20.48
CA SER A 179 22.30 11.25 21.44
C SER A 179 21.13 11.90 20.68
N PRO A 180 19.90 11.39 20.78
CA PRO A 180 18.74 12.02 20.14
C PRO A 180 18.25 13.27 20.88
N VAL A 181 18.82 13.55 22.06
CA VAL A 181 18.53 14.73 22.89
C VAL A 181 19.61 15.80 22.79
N THR A 182 20.53 15.68 21.83
CA THR A 182 21.54 16.70 21.54
C THR A 182 20.91 18.00 21.06
N ASN A 183 21.59 19.13 21.29
CA ASN A 183 21.24 20.43 20.70
C ASN A 183 21.87 20.64 19.32
N HIS A 184 22.82 19.77 18.92
CA HIS A 184 23.41 19.78 17.59
C HIS A 184 22.44 19.18 16.56
N ILE A 185 22.35 19.74 15.36
CA ILE A 185 21.47 19.21 14.29
C ILE A 185 22.28 18.89 13.04
N ASN A 186 22.82 19.91 12.38
CA ASN A 186 23.66 19.79 11.18
C ASN A 186 24.98 20.52 11.41
N THR A 187 25.61 20.29 12.57
CA THR A 187 26.85 20.98 12.91
C THR A 187 27.98 20.45 12.03
N SER A 188 28.56 21.30 11.19
CA SER A 188 29.68 20.95 10.30
C SER A 188 31.05 21.38 10.83
N LYS A 189 31.08 22.23 11.86
CA LYS A 189 32.30 22.83 12.43
C LYS A 189 32.48 22.46 13.92
N GLY A 190 33.72 22.34 14.35
CA GLY A 190 34.10 22.01 15.73
C GLY A 190 34.22 20.50 15.99
N ALA A 191 34.43 20.14 17.26
CA ALA A 191 34.70 18.77 17.69
C ALA A 191 33.51 17.82 17.55
N VAL A 192 32.28 18.35 17.49
CA VAL A 192 31.05 17.57 17.30
C VAL A 192 30.48 17.87 15.92
N LYS A 193 30.63 16.91 15.00
CA LYS A 193 30.02 16.95 13.66
C LYS A 193 28.70 16.17 13.63
N GLY A 194 27.74 16.63 12.84
CA GLY A 194 26.38 16.07 12.71
C GLY A 194 25.43 16.61 13.79
N GLY A 195 24.48 15.77 14.22
CA GLY A 195 23.50 16.16 15.25
C GLY A 195 22.29 15.23 15.29
N PHE A 196 21.12 15.71 15.71
CA PHE A 196 19.86 14.99 15.58
C PHE A 196 18.70 15.99 15.53
N ASN A 197 17.96 16.05 14.41
CA ASN A 197 16.82 16.94 14.30
C ASN A 197 15.55 16.26 14.84
N ARG A 198 15.13 16.60 16.06
CA ARG A 198 13.94 16.01 16.69
C ARG A 198 12.62 16.37 16.01
N ASP A 199 12.54 17.56 15.39
CA ASP A 199 11.33 17.99 14.69
C ASP A 199 11.23 17.31 13.33
N GLN A 200 12.33 17.26 12.57
CA GLN A 200 12.38 16.54 11.30
C GLN A 200 12.10 15.05 11.51
N PHE A 201 12.70 14.43 12.53
CA PHE A 201 12.48 13.01 12.80
C PHE A 201 11.01 12.67 13.02
N LYS A 202 10.25 13.53 13.72
CA LYS A 202 8.82 13.29 13.92
C LYS A 202 8.02 13.46 12.63
N LYS A 203 8.37 14.43 11.77
CA LYS A 203 7.78 14.56 10.44
C LYS A 203 8.06 13.32 9.60
N ASP A 204 9.28 12.80 9.66
CA ASP A 204 9.66 11.60 8.90
C ASP A 204 8.94 10.37 9.42
N VAL A 205 8.84 10.18 10.74
CA VAL A 205 8.09 9.08 11.37
C VAL A 205 6.63 9.08 10.91
N GLU A 206 5.99 10.25 10.86
CA GLU A 206 4.65 10.44 10.31
C GLU A 206 4.60 10.05 8.82
N SER A 207 5.48 10.61 7.98
CA SER A 207 5.51 10.30 6.55
C SER A 207 5.74 8.82 6.28
N ILE A 208 6.63 8.16 7.03
CA ILE A 208 6.91 6.73 6.89
C ILE A 208 5.64 5.92 7.10
N PHE A 209 4.78 6.27 8.05
CA PHE A 209 3.53 5.56 8.27
C PHE A 209 2.58 5.74 7.10
N ASP A 210 2.39 6.99 6.71
CA ASP A 210 1.50 7.37 5.62
C ASP A 210 1.96 6.71 4.30
N ASP A 211 3.26 6.69 4.03
CA ASP A 211 3.85 6.11 2.83
C ASP A 211 3.83 4.58 2.84
N LEU A 212 4.16 3.96 3.98
CA LEU A 212 4.23 2.50 4.12
C LEU A 212 2.85 1.86 4.01
N PHE A 213 1.84 2.48 4.64
CA PHE A 213 0.49 1.91 4.71
C PHE A 213 -0.50 2.57 3.74
N LYS A 214 -0.08 3.62 3.04
CA LYS A 214 -0.97 4.46 2.20
C LYS A 214 -2.10 5.07 3.02
N TYR A 215 -1.77 5.52 4.23
CA TYR A 215 -2.72 6.17 5.13
C TYR A 215 -2.91 7.64 4.71
N ASN A 216 -4.17 8.02 4.47
CA ASN A 216 -4.50 9.38 4.03
C ASN A 216 -4.81 10.27 5.24
N ARG A 217 -3.75 10.75 5.88
CA ARG A 217 -3.82 11.62 7.05
C ARG A 217 -4.40 12.99 6.72
N GLY A 218 -5.37 13.45 7.53
CA GLY A 218 -5.89 14.81 7.38
C GLY A 218 -4.85 15.87 7.73
N TYR A 219 -4.90 17.03 7.08
CA TYR A 219 -3.97 18.15 7.34
C TYR A 219 -3.89 18.54 8.84
N PHE A 220 -5.03 18.53 9.53
CA PHE A 220 -5.09 18.88 10.97
C PHE A 220 -4.50 17.80 11.89
N GLU A 221 -4.23 16.61 11.37
CA GLU A 221 -3.58 15.52 12.09
C GLU A 221 -2.06 15.50 11.85
N LYS A 222 -1.56 16.28 10.87
CA LYS A 222 -0.14 16.35 10.54
C LYS A 222 0.67 16.96 11.68
N TYR A 223 1.88 16.46 11.86
CA TYR A 223 2.84 16.95 12.85
C TYR A 223 3.05 18.46 12.74
N GLU A 224 3.21 18.94 11.51
CA GLU A 224 3.46 20.35 11.22
C GLU A 224 2.35 21.26 11.75
N TYR A 225 1.10 20.93 11.44
CA TYR A 225 -0.05 21.71 11.90
C TYR A 225 -0.13 21.71 13.43
N LEU A 226 -0.06 20.52 14.05
CA LEU A 226 -0.16 20.37 15.50
C LEU A 226 0.99 21.06 16.24
N ASN A 227 2.21 21.03 15.68
CA ASN A 227 3.35 21.73 16.25
C ASN A 227 3.19 23.26 16.16
N GLN A 228 2.73 23.78 15.01
CA GLN A 228 2.48 25.22 14.85
C GLN A 228 1.34 25.73 15.75
N ALA A 229 0.22 25.00 15.80
CA ALA A 229 -0.90 25.34 16.65
C ALA A 229 -0.51 25.34 18.14
N SER A 230 0.41 24.44 18.54
CA SER A 230 0.94 24.40 19.92
C SER A 230 1.73 25.65 20.31
N LYS A 231 2.40 26.28 19.33
CA LYS A 231 3.19 27.50 19.55
C LYS A 231 2.31 28.74 19.60
N LYS A 232 1.17 28.72 18.90
CA LYS A 232 0.22 29.83 18.82
C LYS A 232 -0.78 29.91 19.98
N ASN A 233 -0.72 29.00 20.95
CA ASN A 233 -1.70 28.88 22.04
C ASN A 233 -3.16 28.76 21.53
N GLU A 234 -3.38 28.17 20.35
CA GLU A 234 -4.74 27.80 19.92
C GLU A 234 -5.33 26.83 20.96
N GLU A 235 -6.60 27.06 21.35
CA GLU A 235 -7.22 26.35 22.46
C GLU A 235 -7.30 24.84 22.18
N TYR A 236 -6.84 24.02 23.14
CA TYR A 236 -6.66 22.58 22.99
C TYR A 236 -7.93 21.87 22.49
N GLU A 237 -9.10 22.27 22.97
CA GLU A 237 -10.38 21.72 22.54
C GLU A 237 -10.69 22.03 21.07
N GLY A 238 -10.38 23.25 20.60
CA GLY A 238 -10.60 23.63 19.20
C GLY A 238 -9.72 22.85 18.23
N ILE A 239 -8.50 22.49 18.62
CA ILE A 239 -7.59 21.66 17.81
C ILE A 239 -8.02 20.20 17.81
N LYS A 240 -8.38 19.68 18.99
CA LYS A 240 -8.88 18.31 19.16
C LYS A 240 -10.14 18.09 18.34
N ILE A 241 -11.13 18.98 18.44
CA ILE A 241 -12.36 18.94 17.62
C ILE A 241 -12.02 18.95 16.12
N LYS A 242 -11.14 19.84 15.64
CA LYS A 242 -10.72 19.87 14.22
C LYS A 242 -10.02 18.58 13.76
N SER A 243 -9.19 17.97 14.61
CA SER A 243 -8.53 16.69 14.33
C SER A 243 -9.50 15.51 14.38
N GLU A 244 -10.41 15.46 15.36
CA GLU A 244 -11.40 14.40 15.54
C GLU A 244 -12.50 14.48 14.48
N SER A 245 -12.98 15.68 14.11
CA SER A 245 -13.85 15.90 12.94
C SER A 245 -13.19 15.41 11.64
N ASN A 246 -11.86 15.47 11.51
CA ASN A 246 -11.18 14.87 10.36
C ASN A 246 -11.22 13.33 10.36
N ARG A 247 -11.33 12.68 11.52
CA ARG A 247 -11.50 11.22 11.70
C ARG A 247 -12.94 10.74 11.56
N ILE A 248 -13.90 11.67 11.55
CA ILE A 248 -15.31 11.35 11.30
C ILE A 248 -15.45 10.83 9.86
N ARG A 249 -16.01 9.61 9.76
CA ARG A 249 -16.46 8.97 8.52
C ARG A 249 -17.23 10.02 7.70
N TYR A 250 -16.84 10.31 6.45
CA TYR A 250 -17.33 11.48 5.69
C TYR A 250 -18.87 11.62 5.71
N ASP A 251 -19.58 10.50 5.73
CA ASP A 251 -21.03 10.35 5.86
C ASP A 251 -21.64 10.94 7.15
N LYS A 252 -20.85 11.06 8.22
CA LYS A 252 -21.26 11.57 9.53
C LYS A 252 -20.95 13.06 9.75
N LEU A 253 -20.29 13.71 8.79
CA LEU A 253 -19.98 15.14 8.84
C LEU A 253 -21.20 16.00 8.47
N ASN A 254 -21.30 17.21 9.03
CA ASN A 254 -22.25 18.19 8.52
C ASN A 254 -21.78 18.79 7.17
N GLU A 255 -22.65 19.50 6.46
CA GLU A 255 -22.34 20.02 5.12
C GLU A 255 -21.14 20.97 5.10
N THR A 256 -21.03 21.86 6.08
CA THR A 256 -19.89 22.79 6.20
C THR A 256 -18.57 22.03 6.38
N GLU A 257 -18.56 21.00 7.21
CA GLU A 257 -17.40 20.13 7.42
C GLU A 257 -17.06 19.32 6.16
N LYS A 258 -18.06 18.76 5.48
CA LYS A 258 -17.90 18.03 4.21
C LYS A 258 -17.29 18.92 3.12
N ARG A 259 -17.77 20.15 3.00
CA ARG A 259 -17.26 21.16 2.07
C ARG A 259 -15.80 21.51 2.37
N ASN A 260 -15.48 21.77 3.63
CA ASN A 260 -14.12 22.11 4.06
C ASN A 260 -13.15 20.94 3.82
N LYS A 261 -13.58 19.70 4.10
CA LYS A 261 -12.77 18.50 3.87
C LYS A 261 -12.50 18.26 2.39
N LEU A 262 -13.51 18.42 1.52
CA LEU A 262 -13.33 18.35 0.07
C LEU A 262 -12.41 19.45 -0.46
N SER A 263 -12.65 20.70 -0.04
CA SER A 263 -11.85 21.86 -0.45
C SER A 263 -10.36 21.62 -0.24
N LYS A 264 -9.99 21.18 0.97
CA LYS A 264 -8.61 20.91 1.33
C LYS A 264 -8.01 19.71 0.60
N PHE A 265 -8.82 18.69 0.33
CA PHE A 265 -8.35 17.54 -0.42
C PHE A 265 -8.02 17.92 -1.87
N ILE A 266 -8.84 18.79 -2.48
CA ILE A 266 -8.59 19.33 -3.82
C ILE A 266 -7.32 20.20 -3.82
N ASP A 267 -7.17 21.09 -2.84
CA ASP A 267 -5.97 21.94 -2.69
C ASP A 267 -4.69 21.08 -2.64
N HIS A 268 -4.70 20.01 -1.85
CA HIS A 268 -3.56 19.10 -1.74
C HIS A 268 -3.20 18.39 -3.06
N LEU A 269 -4.21 17.90 -3.79
CA LEU A 269 -3.97 17.28 -5.10
C LEU A 269 -3.40 18.30 -6.09
N ASN A 270 -3.88 19.53 -6.04
CA ASN A 270 -3.45 20.62 -6.89
C ASN A 270 -2.00 21.06 -6.62
N GLU A 271 -1.59 21.18 -5.35
CA GLU A 271 -0.19 21.43 -4.98
C GLU A 271 0.75 20.38 -5.59
N ARG A 272 0.33 19.11 -5.58
CA ARG A 272 1.10 18.03 -6.22
C ARG A 272 1.15 18.16 -7.74
N PHE A 273 0.01 18.44 -8.37
CA PHE A 273 -0.02 18.60 -9.83
C PHE A 273 0.81 19.79 -10.31
N GLU A 274 0.87 20.86 -9.52
CA GLU A 274 1.74 22.01 -9.76
C GLU A 274 3.22 21.59 -9.76
N LEU A 275 3.66 20.83 -8.76
CA LEU A 275 5.04 20.29 -8.70
C LEU A 275 5.39 19.37 -9.89
N GLU A 276 4.40 18.69 -10.44
CA GLU A 276 4.56 17.76 -11.57
C GLU A 276 4.28 18.43 -12.94
N ASN A 277 4.08 19.75 -13.01
CA ASN A 277 3.68 20.51 -14.20
C ASN A 277 2.45 19.91 -14.92
N LYS A 278 1.45 19.47 -14.16
CA LYS A 278 0.19 18.87 -14.64
C LYS A 278 -0.99 19.83 -14.48
N SER A 279 -2.01 19.65 -15.31
CA SER A 279 -3.28 20.38 -15.17
C SER A 279 -3.92 20.15 -13.80
N MET A 280 -4.33 21.25 -13.16
CA MET A 280 -4.99 21.27 -11.85
C MET A 280 -6.48 20.89 -11.97
N LEU A 281 -7.05 20.47 -10.84
CA LEU A 281 -8.49 20.30 -10.66
C LEU A 281 -9.20 21.66 -10.49
N ASP A 282 -10.37 21.81 -11.10
CA ASP A 282 -11.25 22.96 -10.86
C ASP A 282 -11.98 22.78 -9.53
N LYS A 283 -11.40 23.38 -8.50
CA LYS A 283 -11.94 23.35 -7.14
C LYS A 283 -13.36 23.91 -7.05
N GLY A 284 -13.64 25.00 -7.78
CA GLY A 284 -14.94 25.65 -7.75
C GLY A 284 -16.03 24.72 -8.31
N GLN A 285 -15.75 24.13 -9.47
CA GLN A 285 -16.67 23.21 -10.13
C GLN A 285 -16.91 21.93 -9.32
N ILE A 286 -15.85 21.34 -8.76
CA ILE A 286 -15.97 20.11 -7.95
C ILE A 286 -16.75 20.36 -6.66
N LEU A 287 -16.51 21.47 -5.98
CA LEU A 287 -17.25 21.81 -4.76
C LEU A 287 -18.71 22.10 -5.05
N LYS A 288 -19.01 22.82 -6.15
CA LYS A 288 -20.38 23.07 -6.60
C LYS A 288 -21.12 21.78 -6.89
N TYR A 289 -20.49 20.85 -7.62
CA TYR A 289 -21.11 19.55 -7.91
C TYR A 289 -21.34 18.72 -6.64
N ALA A 290 -20.42 18.78 -5.66
CA ALA A 290 -20.59 18.11 -4.38
C ALA A 290 -21.78 18.67 -3.59
N GLU A 291 -21.97 19.99 -3.62
CA GLU A 291 -23.10 20.70 -3.01
C GLU A 291 -24.42 20.33 -3.69
N GLU A 292 -24.49 20.38 -5.03
CA GLU A 292 -25.66 19.96 -5.81
C GLU A 292 -26.05 18.49 -5.56
N SER A 293 -25.07 17.67 -5.17
CA SER A 293 -25.25 16.26 -4.80
C SER A 293 -25.55 16.05 -3.30
N ASN A 294 -25.86 17.11 -2.55
CA ASN A 294 -26.09 17.12 -1.10
C ASN A 294 -24.96 16.43 -0.30
N TYR A 295 -23.72 16.58 -0.78
CA TYR A 295 -22.53 15.94 -0.24
C TYR A 295 -22.72 14.45 0.11
N ASN A 296 -23.33 13.69 -0.81
CA ASN A 296 -23.60 12.25 -0.67
C ASN A 296 -22.33 11.36 -0.63
N GLY A 297 -21.14 11.96 -0.66
CA GLY A 297 -19.85 11.27 -0.58
C GLY A 297 -19.30 10.71 -1.89
N ALA A 298 -20.02 10.84 -3.01
CA ALA A 298 -19.53 10.40 -4.32
C ALA A 298 -18.26 11.15 -4.75
N VAL A 299 -18.27 12.48 -4.65
CA VAL A 299 -17.11 13.32 -4.98
C VAL A 299 -15.89 12.96 -4.13
N TYR A 300 -16.09 12.77 -2.83
CA TYR A 300 -15.02 12.38 -1.92
C TYR A 300 -14.39 11.04 -2.33
N LYS A 301 -15.22 10.02 -2.58
CA LYS A 301 -14.77 8.69 -3.05
C LYS A 301 -14.07 8.77 -4.42
N SER A 302 -14.53 9.66 -5.30
CA SER A 302 -13.93 9.90 -6.61
C SER A 302 -12.53 10.52 -6.51
N LEU A 303 -12.36 11.54 -5.64
CA LEU A 303 -11.05 12.11 -5.34
C LEU A 303 -10.10 11.11 -4.68
N VAL A 304 -10.60 10.24 -3.80
CA VAL A 304 -9.82 9.12 -3.23
C VAL A 304 -9.36 8.16 -4.34
N ASN A 305 -10.23 7.87 -5.31
CA ASN A 305 -9.89 7.03 -6.46
C ASN A 305 -8.80 7.65 -7.34
N LEU A 306 -8.94 8.94 -7.66
CA LEU A 306 -7.92 9.69 -8.40
C LEU A 306 -6.58 9.63 -7.66
N ASN A 307 -6.58 9.90 -6.35
CA ASN A 307 -5.39 9.83 -5.52
C ASN A 307 -4.73 8.44 -5.57
N PHE A 308 -5.52 7.37 -5.47
CA PHE A 308 -5.01 6.00 -5.60
C PHE A 308 -4.29 5.76 -6.92
N LYS A 309 -4.89 6.16 -8.06
CA LYS A 309 -4.29 6.00 -9.40
C LYS A 309 -2.95 6.70 -9.54
N ILE A 310 -2.84 7.90 -8.95
CA ILE A 310 -1.58 8.65 -8.94
C ILE A 310 -0.47 7.86 -8.21
N TYR A 311 -0.80 7.18 -7.11
CA TYR A 311 0.18 6.43 -6.32
C TYR A 311 0.46 5.01 -6.82
N SER A 312 -0.47 4.36 -7.51
CA SER A 312 -0.22 3.05 -8.14
C SER A 312 0.64 3.15 -9.39
N GLY A 313 0.86 4.36 -9.93
CA GLY A 313 1.51 4.56 -11.21
C GLY A 313 0.59 4.23 -12.39
N ASP A 314 -0.71 4.11 -12.15
CA ASP A 314 -1.69 3.88 -13.20
C ASP A 314 -1.78 5.10 -14.12
N LYS A 315 -2.16 4.87 -15.38
CA LYS A 315 -2.42 5.97 -16.31
C LYS A 315 -3.56 6.84 -15.75
N ILE A 316 -3.24 8.10 -15.48
CA ILE A 316 -4.21 9.12 -15.05
C ILE A 316 -4.83 9.74 -16.31
N PRO A 317 -6.15 9.98 -16.36
CA PRO A 317 -6.76 10.73 -17.45
C PRO A 317 -6.18 12.15 -17.57
N ASP A 318 -6.04 12.63 -18.81
CA ASP A 318 -5.53 13.98 -19.07
C ASP A 318 -6.45 15.04 -18.42
N ASP A 319 -7.77 14.88 -18.63
CA ASP A 319 -8.81 15.64 -17.94
C ASP A 319 -9.23 14.97 -16.62
N LYS A 320 -8.49 15.31 -15.57
CA LYS A 320 -8.71 14.84 -14.19
C LYS A 320 -10.02 15.37 -13.62
N ASN A 321 -10.46 16.54 -14.07
CA ASN A 321 -11.63 17.21 -13.55
C ASN A 321 -12.90 16.50 -14.06
N SER A 322 -12.98 16.25 -15.38
CA SER A 322 -14.03 15.40 -15.95
C SER A 322 -14.01 14.00 -15.36
N PHE A 323 -12.83 13.40 -15.12
CA PHE A 323 -12.74 12.12 -14.43
C PHE A 323 -13.40 12.15 -13.05
N VAL A 324 -13.09 13.14 -12.21
CA VAL A 324 -13.66 13.24 -10.86
C VAL A 324 -15.18 13.37 -10.92
N LEU A 325 -15.70 14.25 -11.78
CA LEU A 325 -17.13 14.52 -11.90
C LEU A 325 -17.90 13.36 -12.51
N GLU A 326 -17.40 12.80 -13.62
CA GLU A 326 -18.03 11.67 -14.30
C GLU A 326 -18.05 10.44 -13.41
N TYR A 327 -16.93 10.09 -12.78
CA TYR A 327 -16.87 8.95 -11.87
C TYR A 327 -17.82 9.10 -10.67
N SER A 328 -18.03 10.34 -10.19
CA SER A 328 -18.97 10.63 -9.10
C SER A 328 -20.42 10.29 -9.44
N LYS A 329 -20.84 10.47 -10.71
CA LYS A 329 -22.22 10.19 -11.16
C LYS A 329 -22.63 8.73 -10.92
N TYR A 330 -21.68 7.80 -11.02
CA TYR A 330 -21.95 6.36 -10.99
C TYR A 330 -21.69 5.73 -9.62
N LEU A 331 -21.03 6.44 -8.69
CA LEU A 331 -20.56 5.84 -7.44
C LEU A 331 -21.65 5.40 -6.47
N ASN A 332 -22.84 6.01 -6.57
CA ASN A 332 -24.01 5.66 -5.77
C ASN A 332 -25.01 4.78 -6.54
N LEU A 333 -24.72 4.42 -7.80
CA LEU A 333 -25.56 3.53 -8.57
C LEU A 333 -25.27 2.05 -8.21
N PRO A 334 -26.30 1.18 -8.24
CA PRO A 334 -26.12 -0.25 -8.12
C PRO A 334 -25.23 -0.79 -9.25
N TYR A 335 -24.51 -1.88 -8.97
CA TYR A 335 -23.46 -2.39 -9.86
C TYR A 335 -23.94 -2.63 -11.30
N ASN A 336 -25.18 -3.10 -11.49
CA ASN A 336 -25.77 -3.36 -12.80
C ASN A 336 -25.91 -2.09 -13.67
N GLN A 337 -26.14 -0.93 -13.05
CA GLN A 337 -26.30 0.37 -13.72
C GLN A 337 -24.96 1.06 -14.03
N LEU A 338 -23.83 0.46 -13.64
CA LEU A 338 -22.52 1.02 -13.95
C LEU A 338 -22.15 0.76 -15.43
N PRO A 339 -21.46 1.71 -16.09
CA PRO A 339 -20.83 1.45 -17.38
C PRO A 339 -19.73 0.40 -17.23
N VAL A 340 -19.45 -0.33 -18.32
CA VAL A 340 -18.47 -1.44 -18.36
C VAL A 340 -17.09 -1.02 -17.86
N SER A 341 -16.62 0.17 -18.24
CA SER A 341 -15.34 0.72 -17.78
C SER A 341 -15.25 0.81 -16.26
N LEU A 342 -16.32 1.23 -15.59
CA LEU A 342 -16.36 1.35 -14.12
C LEU A 342 -16.58 0.01 -13.41
N LYS A 343 -17.30 -0.92 -14.04
CA LYS A 343 -17.41 -2.30 -13.56
C LYS A 343 -16.02 -2.96 -13.52
N ARG A 344 -15.28 -2.84 -14.62
CA ARG A 344 -13.88 -3.26 -14.74
C ARG A 344 -13.00 -2.61 -13.67
N GLU A 345 -13.04 -1.29 -13.53
CA GLU A 345 -12.20 -0.58 -12.56
C GLU A 345 -12.54 -0.93 -11.10
N LYS A 346 -13.82 -1.23 -10.78
CA LYS A 346 -14.20 -1.74 -9.45
C LYS A 346 -13.60 -3.13 -9.20
N ILE A 347 -13.62 -4.02 -10.19
CA ILE A 347 -13.01 -5.36 -10.09
C ILE A 347 -11.50 -5.24 -9.88
N GLU A 348 -10.81 -4.45 -10.72
CA GLU A 348 -9.35 -4.23 -10.64
C GLU A 348 -8.94 -3.74 -9.25
N ARG A 349 -9.60 -2.70 -8.74
CA ARG A 349 -9.35 -2.15 -7.40
C ARG A 349 -9.52 -3.19 -6.29
N TYR A 350 -10.61 -3.96 -6.33
CA TYR A 350 -10.89 -4.96 -5.30
C TYR A 350 -9.90 -6.12 -5.36
N ALA A 351 -9.57 -6.61 -6.56
CA ALA A 351 -8.55 -7.64 -6.75
C ALA A 351 -7.18 -7.17 -6.23
N HIS A 352 -6.75 -5.94 -6.56
CA HIS A 352 -5.51 -5.37 -6.04
C HIS A 352 -5.52 -5.22 -4.53
N MET A 353 -6.62 -4.69 -3.96
CA MET A 353 -6.76 -4.53 -2.51
C MET A 353 -6.71 -5.88 -1.78
N ILE A 354 -7.39 -6.90 -2.30
CA ILE A 354 -7.39 -8.25 -1.75
C ILE A 354 -6.00 -8.85 -1.87
N ASN A 355 -5.36 -8.78 -3.04
CA ASN A 355 -4.01 -9.28 -3.25
C ASN A 355 -2.98 -8.67 -2.29
N ARG A 356 -3.11 -7.39 -1.94
CA ARG A 356 -2.26 -6.75 -0.93
C ARG A 356 -2.53 -7.26 0.50
N ARG A 357 -3.72 -7.77 0.79
CA ARG A 357 -4.14 -8.27 2.11
C ARG A 357 -3.97 -9.77 2.28
N LEU A 358 -3.93 -10.54 1.20
CA LEU A 358 -3.72 -11.98 1.27
C LEU A 358 -2.34 -12.31 1.85
N PRO A 359 -2.22 -13.29 2.77
CA PRO A 359 -0.94 -13.81 3.24
C PRO A 359 -0.04 -14.25 2.08
N GLY A 360 1.28 -14.27 2.32
CA GLY A 360 2.27 -14.59 1.28
C GLY A 360 2.14 -16.01 0.70
N GLU A 361 1.65 -16.95 1.49
CA GLU A 361 1.46 -18.35 1.11
C GLU A 361 0.19 -18.60 0.29
N MET A 362 -0.76 -17.65 0.29
CA MET A 362 -2.01 -17.79 -0.46
C MET A 362 -1.83 -17.35 -1.91
N LYS A 363 -2.35 -18.17 -2.84
CA LYS A 363 -2.40 -17.85 -4.26
C LYS A 363 -3.10 -16.52 -4.48
N LYS A 364 -2.41 -15.58 -5.11
CA LYS A 364 -2.97 -14.28 -5.46
C LYS A 364 -4.06 -14.44 -6.52
N ILE A 365 -5.01 -13.53 -6.48
CA ILE A 365 -6.04 -13.38 -7.50
C ILE A 365 -5.38 -12.98 -8.81
N ASP A 366 -5.64 -13.77 -9.85
CA ASP A 366 -5.29 -13.47 -11.24
C ASP A 366 -6.30 -12.49 -11.82
N LEU A 367 -5.88 -11.23 -11.96
CA LEU A 367 -6.75 -10.16 -12.40
C LEU A 367 -7.19 -10.32 -13.86
N GLU A 368 -6.29 -10.75 -14.74
CA GLU A 368 -6.60 -10.92 -16.17
C GLU A 368 -7.68 -11.98 -16.35
N LYS A 369 -7.55 -13.11 -15.66
CA LYS A 369 -8.55 -14.18 -15.69
C LYS A 369 -9.92 -13.74 -15.18
N ILE A 370 -9.97 -12.93 -14.11
CA ILE A 370 -11.24 -12.42 -13.61
C ILE A 370 -11.89 -11.46 -14.60
N LEU A 371 -11.11 -10.56 -15.19
CA LEU A 371 -11.62 -9.61 -16.16
C LEU A 371 -12.14 -10.30 -17.41
N ASP A 372 -11.47 -11.36 -17.86
CA ASP A 372 -11.93 -12.19 -18.99
C ASP A 372 -13.25 -12.94 -18.66
N ASP A 373 -13.38 -13.54 -17.47
CA ASP A 373 -14.64 -14.16 -17.02
C ASP A 373 -15.79 -13.14 -16.96
N GLU A 374 -15.56 -11.95 -16.41
CA GLU A 374 -16.58 -10.90 -16.36
C GLU A 374 -16.92 -10.36 -17.75
N TYR A 375 -15.94 -10.17 -18.64
CA TYR A 375 -16.17 -9.77 -20.02
C TYR A 375 -17.09 -10.76 -20.75
N LYS A 376 -16.79 -12.06 -20.68
CA LYS A 376 -17.61 -13.14 -21.29
C LYS A 376 -19.04 -13.21 -20.72
N ARG A 377 -19.23 -12.74 -19.49
CA ARG A 377 -20.55 -12.68 -18.81
C ARG A 377 -21.20 -11.31 -18.91
N ASN A 378 -20.74 -10.45 -19.82
CA ASN A 378 -21.23 -9.08 -20.00
C ASN A 378 -21.25 -8.28 -18.68
N TYR A 379 -20.17 -8.41 -17.91
CA TYR A 379 -19.97 -7.82 -16.60
C TYR A 379 -21.13 -8.01 -15.63
N SER A 380 -21.57 -9.27 -15.47
CA SER A 380 -22.67 -9.66 -14.57
C SER A 380 -22.46 -9.31 -13.09
N GLY A 381 -21.21 -9.04 -12.66
CA GLY A 381 -20.86 -8.72 -11.28
C GLY A 381 -20.78 -9.94 -10.36
N LYS A 382 -20.79 -11.14 -10.93
CA LYS A 382 -20.68 -12.40 -10.17
C LYS A 382 -19.31 -12.54 -9.52
N SER A 383 -18.25 -12.17 -10.24
CA SER A 383 -16.87 -12.16 -9.72
C SER A 383 -16.67 -11.00 -8.76
N PHE A 384 -17.27 -9.83 -9.03
CA PHE A 384 -17.29 -8.71 -8.08
C PHE A 384 -17.95 -9.08 -6.73
N LYS A 385 -19.06 -9.84 -6.74
CA LYS A 385 -19.69 -10.34 -5.51
C LYS A 385 -18.76 -11.28 -4.72
N ILE A 386 -18.02 -12.16 -5.40
CA ILE A 386 -17.06 -13.04 -4.72
C ILE A 386 -15.89 -12.22 -4.16
N LEU A 387 -15.36 -11.25 -4.90
CA LEU A 387 -14.33 -10.33 -4.39
C LEU A 387 -14.81 -9.58 -3.14
N ASN A 388 -16.06 -9.12 -3.11
CA ASN A 388 -16.65 -8.52 -1.90
C ASN A 388 -16.74 -9.50 -0.73
N ALA A 389 -17.12 -10.75 -1.00
CA ALA A 389 -17.17 -11.80 0.03
C ALA A 389 -15.77 -12.10 0.57
N ILE A 390 -14.76 -12.25 -0.30
CA ILE A 390 -13.36 -12.44 0.10
C ILE A 390 -12.90 -11.26 0.97
N ASN A 391 -13.16 -10.03 0.55
CA ASN A 391 -12.81 -8.85 1.31
C ASN A 391 -13.54 -8.77 2.66
N SER A 392 -14.74 -9.32 2.77
CA SER A 392 -15.51 -9.38 4.03
C SER A 392 -14.98 -10.47 4.96
N ALA A 393 -14.66 -11.65 4.42
CA ALA A 393 -14.02 -12.75 5.14
C ALA A 393 -12.63 -12.33 5.68
N LEU A 394 -11.84 -11.63 4.86
CA LEU A 394 -10.56 -11.03 5.28
C LEU A 394 -10.71 -10.06 6.46
N LYS A 395 -11.76 -9.24 6.49
CA LYS A 395 -12.03 -8.32 7.61
C LYS A 395 -12.42 -9.05 8.90
N LYS A 396 -13.01 -10.23 8.79
CA LYS A 396 -13.40 -11.08 9.91
C LYS A 396 -12.27 -12.05 10.32
N SER A 397 -11.15 -12.03 9.61
CA SER A 397 -10.04 -12.98 9.78
C SER A 397 -10.45 -14.44 9.58
N ASP A 398 -11.50 -14.69 8.77
CA ASP A 398 -11.98 -16.04 8.45
C ASP A 398 -11.17 -16.60 7.26
N MET A 399 -10.03 -17.23 7.57
CA MET A 399 -9.08 -17.66 6.55
C MET A 399 -9.54 -18.89 5.77
N ASP A 400 -10.40 -19.72 6.35
CA ASP A 400 -11.00 -20.87 5.69
C ASP A 400 -12.04 -20.42 4.65
N GLU A 401 -12.88 -19.44 5.01
CA GLU A 401 -13.79 -18.79 4.05
C GLU A 401 -13.01 -18.09 2.94
N VAL A 402 -11.92 -17.38 3.26
CA VAL A 402 -11.03 -16.77 2.26
C VAL A 402 -10.49 -17.80 1.29
N LYS A 403 -9.96 -18.92 1.78
CA LYS A 403 -9.38 -19.99 0.93
C LYS A 403 -10.45 -20.60 0.02
N SER A 404 -11.62 -20.94 0.57
CA SER A 404 -12.76 -21.47 -0.18
C SER A 404 -13.23 -20.51 -1.28
N LEU A 405 -13.33 -19.22 -0.97
CA LEU A 405 -13.74 -18.20 -1.95
C LEU A 405 -12.68 -17.92 -3.02
N LEU A 406 -11.38 -18.05 -2.68
CA LEU A 406 -10.28 -17.96 -3.65
C LEU A 406 -10.26 -19.15 -4.61
N GLU A 407 -10.49 -20.37 -4.12
CA GLU A 407 -10.67 -21.54 -4.99
C GLU A 407 -11.90 -21.36 -5.88
N ARG A 408 -13.01 -20.88 -5.32
CA ARG A 408 -14.24 -20.63 -6.08
C ARG A 408 -14.06 -19.59 -7.19
N ILE A 409 -13.31 -18.52 -6.95
CA ILE A 409 -13.04 -17.50 -7.99
C ILE A 409 -12.06 -18.01 -9.05
N GLY A 410 -11.09 -18.85 -8.66
CA GLY A 410 -10.15 -19.51 -9.57
C GLY A 410 -10.82 -20.58 -10.45
N ASN A 411 -11.58 -21.51 -9.86
CA ASN A 411 -12.28 -22.56 -10.60
C ASN A 411 -13.30 -21.99 -11.60
N ARG A 412 -13.89 -20.82 -11.29
CA ARG A 412 -14.78 -20.13 -12.22
C ARG A 412 -14.08 -19.61 -13.46
N SER A 413 -12.84 -19.14 -13.35
CA SER A 413 -12.08 -18.75 -14.53
C SER A 413 -11.65 -19.99 -15.34
N GLU A 414 -11.27 -21.07 -14.66
CA GLU A 414 -10.80 -22.32 -15.30
C GLU A 414 -11.91 -23.11 -16.02
N TYR A 415 -13.16 -23.09 -15.53
CA TYR A 415 -14.31 -23.75 -16.18
C TYR A 415 -14.53 -23.29 -17.63
N TYR A 416 -14.22 -22.03 -17.97
CA TYR A 416 -14.38 -21.53 -19.33
C TYR A 416 -13.21 -21.83 -20.25
N ASP A 417 -12.00 -22.00 -19.70
CA ASP A 417 -10.86 -22.46 -20.47
C ASP A 417 -11.13 -23.88 -21.00
N GLN A 418 -11.76 -24.73 -20.18
CA GLN A 418 -12.21 -26.06 -20.59
C GLN A 418 -13.29 -26.01 -21.69
N ILE A 419 -14.28 -25.10 -21.59
CA ILE A 419 -15.28 -24.91 -22.66
C ILE A 419 -14.64 -24.40 -23.95
N LYS A 420 -13.67 -23.49 -23.86
CA LYS A 420 -12.97 -22.94 -25.03
C LYS A 420 -12.13 -24.00 -25.75
N ILE A 421 -11.41 -24.82 -24.97
CA ILE A 421 -10.66 -25.98 -25.50
C ILE A 421 -11.63 -26.98 -26.14
N GLN A 422 -12.76 -27.30 -25.50
CA GLN A 422 -13.76 -28.18 -26.09
C GLN A 422 -14.34 -27.63 -27.39
N LYS A 423 -14.69 -26.34 -27.45
CA LYS A 423 -15.19 -25.73 -28.69
C LYS A 423 -14.17 -25.75 -29.82
N GLN A 424 -12.90 -25.43 -29.53
CA GLN A 424 -11.83 -25.50 -30.53
C GLN A 424 -11.58 -26.94 -31.01
N GLN A 425 -11.65 -27.93 -30.12
CA GLN A 425 -11.57 -29.34 -30.49
C GLN A 425 -12.77 -29.81 -31.32
N THR A 426 -13.96 -29.27 -31.07
CA THR A 426 -15.17 -29.57 -31.88
C THR A 426 -15.06 -28.94 -33.27
N GLU A 427 -14.62 -27.69 -33.38
CA GLU A 427 -14.39 -27.00 -34.65
C GLU A 427 -13.27 -27.68 -35.47
N GLU A 428 -12.18 -28.14 -34.83
CA GLU A 428 -11.14 -28.95 -35.49
C GLU A 428 -11.66 -30.30 -35.98
N LYS A 429 -12.56 -30.95 -35.22
CA LYS A 429 -13.20 -32.21 -35.63
C LYS A 429 -14.15 -32.01 -36.81
N GLU A 430 -14.96 -30.95 -36.80
CA GLU A 430 -15.82 -30.59 -37.93
C GLU A 430 -14.99 -30.29 -39.17
N ASN A 431 -13.91 -29.50 -39.06
CA ASN A 431 -13.02 -29.20 -40.17
C ASN A 431 -12.33 -30.46 -40.73
N LYS A 432 -11.90 -31.39 -39.86
CA LYS A 432 -11.34 -32.68 -40.31
C LYS A 432 -12.38 -33.57 -40.98
N SER A 433 -13.62 -33.58 -40.48
CA SER A 433 -14.73 -34.32 -41.08
C SER A 433 -15.06 -33.77 -42.46
N ASN A 434 -15.11 -32.45 -42.61
CA ASN A 434 -15.37 -31.78 -43.89
C ASN A 434 -14.25 -32.04 -44.91
N MET A 435 -12.99 -32.00 -44.47
CA MET A 435 -11.83 -32.40 -45.27
C MET A 435 -11.92 -33.86 -45.74
N LEU A 436 -12.36 -34.78 -44.87
CA LEU A 436 -12.54 -36.21 -45.19
C LEU A 436 -13.67 -36.42 -46.20
N THR A 437 -14.78 -35.70 -46.07
CA THR A 437 -15.87 -35.74 -47.06
C THR A 437 -15.44 -35.18 -48.40
N GLU A 438 -14.70 -34.06 -48.42
CA GLU A 438 -14.15 -33.51 -49.67
C GLU A 438 -13.14 -34.45 -50.32
N THR A 439 -12.31 -35.16 -49.55
CA THR A 439 -11.39 -36.18 -50.11
C THR A 439 -12.13 -37.42 -50.60
N LEU A 440 -13.17 -37.88 -49.90
CA LEU A 440 -14.02 -38.99 -50.36
C LEU A 440 -14.78 -38.63 -51.64
N ASP A 441 -15.33 -37.42 -51.73
CA ASP A 441 -15.98 -36.92 -52.95
C ASP A 441 -14.97 -36.78 -54.09
N ALA A 442 -13.73 -36.35 -53.82
CA ALA A 442 -12.67 -36.31 -54.83
C ALA A 442 -12.25 -37.72 -55.30
N ILE A 443 -12.29 -38.74 -54.42
CA ILE A 443 -12.00 -40.14 -54.77
C ILE A 443 -13.16 -40.76 -55.55
N LEU A 444 -14.41 -40.51 -55.14
CA LEU A 444 -15.61 -41.01 -55.80
C LEU A 444 -15.81 -40.39 -57.19
N ASN A 445 -15.41 -39.13 -57.36
CA ASN A 445 -15.42 -38.43 -58.63
C ASN A 445 -14.08 -38.52 -59.39
N ALA A 446 -13.12 -39.30 -58.89
CA ALA A 446 -11.89 -39.56 -59.64
C ALA A 446 -12.25 -40.42 -60.87
N PRO A 447 -11.84 -40.01 -62.08
CA PRO A 447 -12.12 -40.76 -63.29
C PRO A 447 -11.53 -42.18 -63.15
N SER A 448 -12.30 -43.18 -63.56
CA SER A 448 -11.85 -44.58 -63.46
C SER A 448 -10.54 -44.77 -64.24
N ILE A 449 -9.70 -45.74 -63.83
CA ILE A 449 -8.42 -46.04 -64.51
C ILE A 449 -8.60 -46.31 -66.02
N GLN A 450 -9.82 -46.60 -66.49
CA GLN A 450 -10.14 -46.75 -67.91
C GLN A 450 -10.29 -45.43 -68.69
N GLU A 451 -10.51 -44.28 -68.03
CA GLU A 451 -10.54 -42.95 -68.67
C GLU A 451 -9.14 -42.29 -68.79
N ILE A 452 -8.11 -42.89 -68.17
CA ILE A 452 -6.70 -42.45 -68.31
C ILE A 452 -6.10 -42.98 -69.64
N VAL A 453 -6.78 -43.91 -70.34
CA VAL A 453 -6.33 -44.51 -71.61
C VAL A 453 -7.05 -43.88 -72.81
N SER A 454 -6.93 -42.57 -72.96
CA SER A 454 -7.11 -41.88 -74.25
C SER A 454 -6.16 -40.69 -74.33
N TYR A 455 -4.86 -40.99 -74.37
CA TYR A 455 -3.79 -40.00 -74.46
C TYR A 455 -3.29 -39.93 -75.91
N ASP A 456 -3.71 -38.90 -76.66
CA ASP A 456 -3.21 -38.59 -78.01
C ASP A 456 -1.98 -37.65 -77.90
N PRO A 457 -0.76 -38.05 -78.30
CA PRO A 457 0.47 -37.29 -78.05
C PRO A 457 0.71 -36.05 -78.94
N ALA A 458 -0.22 -35.64 -79.81
CA ALA A 458 0.07 -34.64 -80.85
C ALA A 458 -0.16 -33.15 -80.45
N GLU A 459 -0.82 -32.84 -79.34
CA GLU A 459 -1.21 -31.44 -79.04
C GLU A 459 -0.21 -30.63 -78.20
N LYS A 460 0.86 -31.23 -77.64
CA LYS A 460 1.80 -30.51 -76.75
C LYS A 460 3.07 -29.97 -77.39
N GLU A 461 3.30 -30.19 -78.68
CA GLU A 461 4.55 -29.76 -79.32
C GLU A 461 4.55 -28.26 -79.74
N ASN A 462 3.38 -27.67 -80.00
CA ASN A 462 3.27 -26.25 -80.37
C ASN A 462 3.26 -25.29 -79.16
N GLN A 463 2.84 -25.74 -77.97
CA GLN A 463 2.77 -24.89 -76.77
C GLN A 463 4.15 -24.70 -76.09
N PHE A 464 5.10 -25.61 -76.32
CA PHE A 464 6.46 -25.54 -75.75
C PHE A 464 7.43 -24.62 -76.48
N ILE A 465 7.11 -24.24 -77.73
CA ILE A 465 7.97 -23.38 -78.56
C ILE A 465 7.74 -21.90 -78.23
N ASP A 466 6.50 -21.48 -77.98
CA ASP A 466 6.14 -20.09 -77.66
C ASP A 466 6.68 -19.61 -76.29
N ASP A 467 6.67 -20.47 -75.27
CA ASP A 467 7.17 -20.11 -73.93
C ASP A 467 8.69 -19.87 -73.89
N LYS A 468 9.46 -20.53 -74.77
CA LYS A 468 10.94 -20.37 -74.84
C LYS A 468 11.36 -19.03 -75.47
N GLU A 469 10.58 -18.51 -76.42
CA GLU A 469 10.76 -17.20 -77.03
C GLU A 469 10.53 -16.06 -76.02
N GLU A 470 9.48 -16.19 -75.19
CA GLU A 470 9.12 -15.16 -74.20
C GLU A 470 10.15 -15.07 -73.05
N ILE A 471 10.69 -16.21 -72.61
CA ILE A 471 11.73 -16.28 -71.57
C ILE A 471 13.07 -15.68 -72.07
N LYS A 472 13.42 -15.84 -73.35
CA LYS A 472 14.62 -15.21 -73.95
C LYS A 472 14.48 -13.68 -74.02
N LYS A 473 13.29 -13.14 -74.34
CA LYS A 473 13.04 -11.68 -74.35
C LYS A 473 13.13 -11.05 -72.96
N LYS A 474 12.63 -11.72 -71.92
CA LYS A 474 12.72 -11.25 -70.52
C LYS A 474 14.16 -11.25 -69.97
N ARG A 475 15.03 -12.18 -70.38
CA ARG A 475 16.46 -12.23 -69.96
C ARG A 475 17.33 -11.13 -70.58
N LYS A 476 17.10 -10.70 -71.82
CA LYS A 476 17.85 -9.58 -72.45
C LYS A 476 17.55 -8.22 -71.81
N LYS A 477 16.31 -7.98 -71.33
CA LYS A 477 15.92 -6.72 -70.64
C LYS A 477 16.59 -6.54 -69.26
N ARG A 478 16.85 -7.63 -68.53
CA ARG A 478 17.48 -7.57 -67.19
C ARG A 478 18.99 -7.26 -67.22
N ARG A 479 19.71 -7.59 -68.30
CA ARG A 479 21.16 -7.34 -68.43
C ARG A 479 21.52 -5.88 -68.75
N LYS A 480 20.59 -5.05 -69.27
CA LYS A 480 20.84 -3.63 -69.57
C LYS A 480 20.64 -2.65 -68.40
N ARG A 481 20.16 -3.11 -67.23
CA ARG A 481 19.80 -2.25 -66.08
C ARG A 481 20.81 -2.23 -64.93
N LYS A 482 21.97 -2.88 -65.06
CA LYS A 482 23.08 -2.78 -64.08
C LYS A 482 24.22 -1.97 -64.69
N GLY A 483 24.15 -0.65 -64.58
CA GLY A 483 25.29 0.27 -64.75
C GLY A 483 26.12 0.36 -63.46
N PRO A 484 27.39 0.79 -63.53
CA PRO A 484 28.37 0.59 -62.46
C PRO A 484 28.13 1.52 -61.27
N LYS A 485 28.37 0.99 -60.07
CA LYS A 485 28.38 1.72 -58.81
C LYS A 485 29.65 2.56 -58.72
N TYR A 486 29.51 3.84 -58.36
CA TYR A 486 30.52 4.61 -57.62
C TYR A 486 29.89 5.05 -56.31
#